data_AF-A0A938YM79-F1
#
_entry.id   AF-A0A938YM79-F1
#
_cell.length_a   1.000
_cell.length_b   1.000
_cell.length_c   1.000
_cell.angle_alpha   90.00
_cell.angle_beta   90.00
_cell.angle_gamma   90.00
#
_symmetry.space_group_name_H-M   'P 1'
#
loop_
_entity.id
_entity.type
_entity.pdbx_description
1 polymer ?
#
loop_
_entity_poly.entity_id
_entity_poly.type
_entity_poly.pdbx_seq_one_letter_code
_entity_poly.pdbx_strand_id
1 'polypeptide(L)'
;MPEWWGENAIKDEVAKYFPRCPFCLEKTVQGHRDNWNALDTATCFTCGAKWHLYHSVLTEKMQWAVLKKAGSNGGEEFLEVKHKPEFWRKLFLDNLKQRGKPEKEEVEETITSEITAEREVTVKLRRCPYCRTIYDEKLSNCPSCGALAVKQLVKRCTDRLENIKKRGNE
;
A
#
# COMPACT_ATOMS: atom_id res chain seq x y z
N MET A 1 -29.67 -26.37 28.35
CA MET A 1 -29.48 -25.39 27.26
C MET A 1 -28.14 -24.74 27.49
N PRO A 2 -27.13 -24.93 26.62
CA PRO A 2 -25.85 -24.25 26.79
C PRO A 2 -26.02 -22.79 26.36
N GLU A 3 -26.33 -21.96 27.35
CA GLU A 3 -26.23 -20.51 27.25
C GLU A 3 -24.74 -20.10 27.18
N TRP A 4 -24.46 -18.93 26.59
CA TRP A 4 -23.18 -18.22 26.66
C TRP A 4 -22.04 -18.65 25.71
N TRP A 5 -22.34 -18.72 24.41
CA TRP A 5 -21.34 -18.25 23.44
C TRP A 5 -21.33 -16.73 23.49
N GLY A 6 -20.46 -16.15 24.31
CA GLY A 6 -20.30 -14.70 24.40
C GLY A 6 -19.96 -14.14 23.01
N GLU A 7 -20.50 -12.97 22.68
CA GLU A 7 -20.26 -12.25 21.41
C GLU A 7 -18.78 -12.18 21.00
N ASN A 8 -17.87 -12.30 21.97
CA ASN A 8 -16.43 -12.32 21.78
C ASN A 8 -15.93 -13.53 20.98
N ALA A 9 -16.55 -14.71 21.10
CA ALA A 9 -16.09 -15.91 20.40
C ALA A 9 -16.18 -15.76 18.87
N ILE A 10 -17.28 -15.17 18.38
CA ILE A 10 -17.47 -14.90 16.95
C ILE A 10 -16.48 -13.84 16.47
N LYS A 11 -16.23 -12.80 17.29
CA LYS A 11 -15.26 -11.75 16.94
C LYS A 11 -13.86 -12.33 16.77
N ASP A 12 -13.44 -13.20 17.69
CA ASP A 12 -12.13 -13.85 17.63
C ASP A 12 -12.00 -14.80 16.44
N GLU A 13 -13.06 -15.55 16.12
CA GLU A 13 -13.06 -16.45 14.97
C GLU A 13 -13.05 -15.69 13.64
N VAL A 14 -13.86 -14.63 13.52
CA VAL A 14 -13.86 -13.75 12.35
C VAL A 14 -12.50 -13.10 12.17
N ALA A 15 -11.85 -12.63 13.25
CA ALA A 15 -10.52 -12.03 13.18
C ALA A 15 -9.44 -13.00 12.66
N LYS A 16 -9.61 -14.31 12.88
CA LYS A 16 -8.69 -15.35 12.41
C LYS A 16 -8.70 -15.51 10.89
N TYR A 17 -9.89 -15.45 10.28
CA TYR A 17 -10.07 -15.68 8.83
C TYR A 17 -10.16 -14.39 8.03
N PHE A 18 -10.66 -13.32 8.65
CA PHE A 18 -10.77 -11.96 8.10
C PHE A 18 -9.96 -10.98 8.95
N PRO A 19 -8.61 -11.10 8.99
CA PRO A 19 -7.78 -10.15 9.73
C PRO A 19 -7.93 -8.72 9.20
N ARG A 20 -8.30 -8.59 7.91
CA ARG A 20 -8.67 -7.36 7.22
C ARG A 20 -9.73 -7.69 6.17
N CYS A 21 -10.38 -6.67 5.63
CA CYS A 21 -11.27 -6.82 4.49
C CYS A 21 -10.48 -7.31 3.26
N PRO A 22 -10.89 -8.41 2.61
CA PRO A 22 -10.23 -8.88 1.38
C PRO A 22 -10.26 -7.85 0.25
N PHE A 23 -11.26 -6.96 0.21
CA PHE A 23 -11.46 -6.02 -0.89
C PHE A 23 -10.79 -4.66 -0.64
N CYS A 24 -11.06 -4.02 0.50
CA CYS A 24 -10.48 -2.69 0.78
C CYS A 24 -9.17 -2.72 1.57
N LEU A 25 -8.77 -3.88 2.11
CA LEU A 25 -7.57 -4.11 2.92
C LEU A 25 -7.53 -3.35 4.26
N GLU A 26 -8.65 -2.75 4.67
CA GLU A 26 -8.78 -2.09 5.97
C GLU A 26 -9.12 -3.07 7.09
N LYS A 27 -8.70 -2.73 8.32
CA LYS A 27 -8.96 -3.50 9.54
C LYS A 27 -10.35 -3.22 10.12
N THR A 28 -11.39 -3.37 9.31
CA THR A 28 -12.75 -2.92 9.68
C THR A 28 -13.82 -4.01 9.56
N VAL A 29 -13.43 -5.28 9.51
CA VAL A 29 -14.40 -6.39 9.51
C VAL A 29 -14.76 -6.73 10.95
N GLN A 30 -16.05 -6.63 11.30
CA GLN A 30 -16.55 -7.12 12.59
C GLN A 30 -17.58 -8.23 12.38
N GLY A 31 -17.48 -9.24 13.25
CA GLY A 31 -18.48 -10.28 13.38
C GLY A 31 -19.65 -9.82 14.26
N HIS A 32 -20.87 -10.08 13.81
CA HIS A 32 -22.11 -9.83 14.53
C HIS A 32 -22.99 -11.07 14.46
N ARG A 33 -23.64 -11.41 15.57
CA ARG A 33 -24.70 -12.44 15.57
C ARG A 33 -26.02 -11.74 15.29
N ASP A 34 -26.67 -12.07 14.18
CA ASP A 34 -27.99 -11.53 13.89
C ASP A 34 -29.03 -12.26 14.76
N ASN A 35 -29.56 -11.57 15.78
CA ASN A 35 -30.51 -12.12 16.75
C ASN A 35 -31.77 -12.73 16.12
N TRP A 36 -32.10 -12.32 14.89
CA TRP A 36 -33.34 -12.72 14.22
C TRP A 36 -33.18 -13.95 13.33
N ASN A 37 -31.99 -14.14 12.74
CA ASN A 37 -31.77 -15.19 11.74
C ASN A 37 -30.88 -16.32 12.23
N ALA A 38 -30.39 -16.26 13.48
CA ALA A 38 -29.42 -17.22 14.05
C ALA A 38 -28.17 -17.44 13.18
N LEU A 39 -27.91 -16.52 12.25
CA LEU A 39 -26.77 -16.56 11.35
C LEU A 39 -25.74 -15.55 11.83
N ASP A 40 -24.52 -16.03 11.99
CA ASP A 40 -23.40 -15.16 12.26
C ASP A 40 -23.03 -14.44 10.96
N THR A 41 -22.85 -13.13 11.02
CA THR A 41 -22.50 -12.30 9.88
C THR A 41 -21.21 -11.56 10.15
N ALA A 42 -20.46 -11.26 9.10
CA ALA A 42 -19.33 -10.35 9.16
C ALA A 42 -19.60 -9.16 8.24
N THR A 43 -19.27 -7.94 8.68
CA THR A 43 -19.46 -6.74 7.85
C THR A 43 -18.21 -5.87 7.90
N CYS A 44 -17.78 -5.36 6.74
CA CYS A 44 -16.73 -4.37 6.65
C CYS A 44 -17.33 -2.95 6.74
N PHE A 45 -16.92 -2.16 7.72
CA PHE A 45 -17.44 -0.78 7.87
C PHE A 45 -16.91 0.19 6.80
N THR A 46 -15.76 -0.10 6.19
CA THR A 46 -15.17 0.82 5.20
C THR A 46 -15.84 0.68 3.83
N CYS A 47 -15.95 -0.54 3.30
CA CYS A 47 -16.49 -0.76 1.96
C CYS A 47 -17.94 -1.26 1.95
N GLY A 48 -18.50 -1.64 3.10
CA GLY A 48 -19.88 -2.12 3.20
C GLY A 48 -20.11 -3.57 2.76
N ALA A 49 -19.04 -4.33 2.49
CA ALA A 49 -19.15 -5.75 2.17
C ALA A 49 -19.72 -6.54 3.36
N LYS A 50 -20.66 -7.46 3.09
CA LYS A 50 -21.32 -8.30 4.10
C LYS A 50 -21.21 -9.78 3.75
N TRP A 51 -20.79 -10.58 4.71
CA TRP A 51 -20.68 -12.05 4.62
C TRP A 51 -21.65 -12.73 5.60
N HIS A 52 -22.22 -13.83 5.17
CA HIS A 52 -22.87 -14.81 6.07
C HIS A 52 -21.88 -15.93 6.36
N LEU A 53 -21.72 -16.26 7.64
CA LEU A 53 -20.79 -17.26 8.14
C LEU A 53 -21.56 -18.51 8.54
N TYR A 54 -21.03 -19.67 8.16
CA TYR A 54 -21.62 -20.96 8.48
C TYR A 54 -20.64 -21.74 9.35
N HIS A 55 -21.01 -21.91 10.62
CA HIS A 55 -20.27 -22.70 11.60
C HIS A 55 -20.81 -24.13 11.67
N SER A 56 -19.91 -25.09 11.85
CA SER A 56 -20.28 -26.48 12.15
C SER A 56 -20.73 -26.59 13.60
N VAL A 57 -21.92 -27.12 13.84
CA VAL A 57 -22.47 -27.35 15.19
C VAL A 57 -21.59 -28.32 16.00
N LEU A 58 -20.94 -29.27 15.34
CA LEU A 58 -20.15 -30.31 16.00
C LEU A 58 -18.72 -29.87 16.33
N THR A 59 -18.11 -29.04 15.48
CA THR A 59 -16.69 -28.68 15.60
C THR A 59 -16.47 -27.23 16.01
N GLU A 60 -17.54 -26.43 16.06
CA GLU A 60 -17.50 -24.99 16.39
C GLU A 60 -16.49 -24.23 15.54
N LYS A 61 -16.30 -24.69 14.29
CA LYS A 61 -15.39 -24.10 13.32
C LYS A 61 -16.20 -23.59 12.15
N MET A 62 -15.80 -22.43 11.66
CA MET A 62 -16.28 -21.86 10.41
C MET A 62 -15.97 -22.82 9.27
N GLN A 63 -17.00 -23.31 8.58
CA GLN A 63 -16.82 -24.17 7.41
C GLN A 63 -16.84 -23.38 6.11
N TRP A 64 -17.71 -22.37 6.02
CA TRP A 64 -17.94 -21.60 4.79
C TRP A 64 -18.32 -20.16 5.12
N ALA A 65 -18.00 -19.25 4.20
CA ALA A 65 -18.57 -17.92 4.13
C ALA A 65 -19.16 -17.67 2.75
N VAL A 66 -20.28 -16.95 2.73
CA VAL A 66 -20.96 -16.51 1.51
C VAL A 66 -21.00 -14.98 1.52
N LEU A 67 -20.53 -14.36 0.46
CA LEU A 67 -20.68 -12.91 0.30
C LEU A 67 -22.13 -12.61 -0.10
N LYS A 68 -22.82 -11.81 0.73
CA LYS A 68 -24.21 -11.40 0.50
C LYS A 68 -24.33 -9.99 -0.05
N LYS A 69 -23.32 -9.15 0.19
CA LYS A 69 -23.24 -7.81 -0.35
C LYS A 69 -21.79 -7.51 -0.73
N ALA A 70 -21.56 -7.14 -1.98
CA ALA A 70 -20.27 -6.69 -2.46
C ALA A 70 -19.90 -5.35 -1.82
N GLY A 71 -18.59 -5.09 -1.70
CA GLY A 71 -18.11 -3.82 -1.19
C GLY A 71 -17.99 -2.80 -2.31
N SER A 72 -17.84 -1.52 -1.97
CA SER A 72 -17.54 -0.46 -2.95
C SER A 72 -16.23 -0.64 -3.72
N ASN A 73 -15.35 -1.54 -3.26
CA ASN A 73 -14.05 -1.84 -3.87
C ASN A 73 -14.03 -3.23 -4.55
N GLY A 74 -15.18 -3.83 -4.80
CA GLY A 74 -15.32 -5.08 -5.55
C GLY A 74 -15.95 -6.25 -4.78
N GLY A 75 -15.87 -7.43 -5.41
CA GLY A 75 -16.38 -8.70 -4.89
C GLY A 75 -17.68 -9.16 -5.53
N GLU A 76 -18.17 -8.48 -6.57
CA GLU A 76 -19.37 -8.85 -7.32
C GLU A 76 -19.29 -10.28 -7.86
N GLU A 77 -18.10 -10.72 -8.26
CA GLU A 77 -17.82 -12.05 -8.78
C GLU A 77 -17.97 -13.18 -7.74
N PHE A 78 -17.97 -12.84 -6.45
CA PHE A 78 -18.09 -13.81 -5.35
C PHE A 78 -19.46 -13.78 -4.67
N LEU A 79 -20.42 -13.02 -5.21
CA LEU A 79 -21.77 -12.94 -4.65
C LEU A 79 -22.45 -14.30 -4.67
N GLU A 80 -23.01 -14.68 -3.52
CA GLU A 80 -23.76 -15.91 -3.31
C GLU A 80 -22.99 -17.23 -3.50
N VAL A 81 -21.68 -17.16 -3.77
CA VAL A 81 -20.82 -18.34 -3.88
C VAL A 81 -20.30 -18.74 -2.50
N LYS A 82 -20.39 -20.03 -2.19
CA LYS A 82 -19.85 -20.61 -0.95
C LYS A 82 -18.35 -20.83 -1.09
N HIS A 83 -17.58 -20.16 -0.25
CA HIS A 83 -16.13 -20.35 -0.18
C HIS A 83 -15.68 -20.73 1.23
N LYS A 84 -14.61 -21.55 1.29
CA LYS A 84 -13.98 -21.92 2.56
C LYS A 84 -13.26 -20.71 3.20
N PRO A 85 -13.04 -20.69 4.52
CA PRO A 85 -12.32 -19.58 5.18
C PRO A 85 -10.93 -19.32 4.61
N GLU A 86 -10.20 -20.36 4.20
CA GLU A 86 -8.86 -20.26 3.63
C GLU A 86 -8.85 -19.51 2.29
N PHE A 87 -9.94 -19.61 1.53
CA PHE A 87 -10.09 -18.87 0.27
C PHE A 87 -10.09 -17.37 0.54
N TRP A 88 -10.89 -16.89 1.50
CA TRP A 88 -10.96 -15.47 1.85
C TRP A 88 -9.63 -14.93 2.37
N ARG A 89 -8.93 -15.74 3.19
CA ARG A 89 -7.58 -15.40 3.67
C ARG A 89 -6.58 -15.30 2.51
N LYS A 90 -6.64 -16.23 1.55
CA LYS A 90 -5.77 -16.21 0.36
C LYS A 90 -6.06 -14.99 -0.51
N LEU A 91 -7.33 -14.71 -0.78
CA LEU A 91 -7.77 -13.54 -1.56
C LEU A 91 -7.24 -12.23 -0.95
N PHE A 92 -7.34 -12.08 0.37
CA PHE A 92 -6.74 -10.94 1.09
C PHE A 92 -5.22 -10.85 0.86
N LEU A 93 -4.49 -11.95 1.02
CA LEU A 93 -3.04 -11.96 0.86
C LEU A 93 -2.60 -11.63 -0.58
N ASP A 94 -3.35 -12.10 -1.56
CA ASP A 94 -3.09 -11.84 -2.97
C ASP A 94 -3.34 -10.36 -3.31
N ASN A 95 -4.45 -9.77 -2.84
CA ASN A 95 -4.73 -8.33 -3.00
C ASN A 95 -3.71 -7.45 -2.26
N LEU A 96 -3.21 -7.90 -1.11
CA LEU A 96 -2.14 -7.20 -0.39
C LEU A 96 -0.82 -7.16 -1.18
N LYS A 97 -0.47 -8.27 -1.84
CA LYS A 97 0.72 -8.34 -2.71
C LYS A 97 0.58 -7.43 -3.92
N GLN A 98 -0.62 -7.37 -4.52
CA GLN A 98 -0.87 -6.52 -5.68
C GLN A 98 -0.72 -5.04 -5.34
N ARG A 99 -1.24 -4.57 -4.20
CA ARG A 99 -1.06 -3.16 -3.78
C ARG A 99 0.39 -2.79 -3.42
N GLY A 100 1.16 -3.74 -2.91
CA GLY A 100 2.54 -3.52 -2.50
C GLY A 100 3.53 -3.52 -3.67
N LYS A 101 3.15 -4.09 -4.82
CA LYS A 101 3.92 -3.99 -6.03
C LYS A 101 3.59 -2.62 -6.64
N PRO A 102 4.55 -1.67 -6.72
CA PRO A 102 4.31 -0.51 -7.57
C PRO A 102 3.94 -1.07 -8.93
N GLU A 103 2.83 -0.60 -9.51
CA GLU A 103 2.53 -0.80 -10.93
C GLU A 103 3.79 -0.41 -11.69
N LYS A 104 4.63 -1.40 -12.01
CA LYS A 104 5.46 -1.28 -13.20
C LYS A 104 4.42 -1.35 -14.29
N GLU A 105 4.01 -0.16 -14.75
CA GLU A 105 3.34 0.04 -16.02
C GLU A 105 3.91 -0.97 -17.03
N GLU A 106 3.16 -2.04 -17.30
CA GLU A 106 3.35 -2.86 -18.49
C GLU A 106 2.79 -2.02 -19.65
N VAL A 107 3.52 -0.96 -20.01
CA VAL A 107 3.41 -0.28 -21.30
C VAL A 107 4.46 -0.93 -22.19
N GLU A 108 4.15 -2.11 -22.68
CA GLU A 108 4.80 -2.85 -23.78
C GLU A 108 3.95 -4.13 -23.89
N GLU A 109 3.15 -4.40 -24.91
CA GLU A 109 3.46 -4.37 -26.34
C GLU A 109 2.18 -4.18 -27.16
N THR A 110 2.02 -3.03 -27.83
CA THR A 110 1.31 -2.96 -29.11
C THR A 110 1.74 -1.73 -29.92
N ILE A 111 3.05 -1.55 -30.13
CA ILE A 111 3.52 -0.70 -31.23
C ILE A 111 4.56 -1.49 -32.00
N THR A 112 4.08 -2.07 -33.09
CA THR A 112 4.90 -2.58 -34.18
C THR A 112 5.73 -1.43 -34.75
N SER A 113 7.03 -1.69 -34.86
CA SER A 113 7.99 -1.08 -35.77
C SER A 113 8.32 0.41 -35.63
N GLU A 114 9.62 0.65 -35.67
CA GLU A 114 10.30 1.83 -36.19
C GLU A 114 10.65 2.99 -35.23
N ILE A 115 11.96 3.06 -34.95
CA ILE A 115 12.82 4.26 -35.01
C ILE A 115 13.36 4.81 -33.67
N THR A 116 14.70 4.71 -33.61
CA THR A 116 15.73 5.48 -32.87
C THR A 116 16.00 5.24 -31.38
N ALA A 117 17.28 4.92 -31.16
CA ALA A 117 17.98 4.92 -29.89
C ALA A 117 17.89 6.28 -29.18
N GLU A 118 17.09 6.36 -28.12
CA GLU A 118 17.12 7.49 -27.20
C GLU A 118 18.02 7.14 -26.01
N ARG A 119 19.12 7.89 -25.87
CA ARG A 119 20.01 7.86 -24.72
C ARG A 119 19.21 8.22 -23.45
N GLU A 120 19.10 7.29 -22.52
CA GLU A 120 18.68 7.58 -21.15
C GLU A 120 19.61 8.64 -20.53
N VAL A 121 19.12 9.87 -20.41
CA VAL A 121 19.76 10.93 -19.63
C VAL A 121 19.27 10.78 -18.19
N THR A 122 20.03 10.07 -17.36
CA THR A 122 19.79 10.02 -15.91
C THR A 122 20.03 11.40 -15.29
N VAL A 123 18.94 12.15 -15.07
CA VAL A 123 18.99 13.47 -14.42
C VAL A 123 19.23 13.28 -12.93
N LYS A 124 20.45 13.59 -12.47
CA LYS A 124 20.79 13.58 -11.04
C LYS A 124 20.17 14.80 -10.36
N LEU A 125 19.18 14.56 -9.50
CA LEU A 125 18.55 15.60 -8.69
C LEU A 125 19.27 15.78 -7.35
N ARG A 126 19.38 17.03 -6.90
CA ARG A 126 20.00 17.40 -5.62
C ARG A 126 19.04 18.21 -4.76
N ARG A 127 19.16 18.06 -3.42
CA ARG A 127 18.42 18.86 -2.44
C ARG A 127 19.26 20.05 -1.95
N CYS A 128 18.68 21.25 -1.94
CA CYS A 128 19.30 22.44 -1.36
C CYS A 128 19.45 22.31 0.16
N PRO A 129 20.63 22.55 0.75
CA PRO A 129 20.80 22.47 2.21
C PRO A 129 20.08 23.59 2.98
N TYR A 130 19.81 24.73 2.33
CA TYR A 130 19.20 25.90 2.97
C TYR A 130 17.66 25.88 2.92
N CYS A 131 17.08 25.73 1.73
CA CYS A 131 15.63 25.79 1.52
C CYS A 131 14.98 24.42 1.27
N ARG A 132 15.77 23.34 1.18
CA ARG A 132 15.30 21.96 0.93
C ARG A 132 14.59 21.71 -0.41
N THR A 133 14.50 22.71 -1.29
CA THR A 133 14.03 22.56 -2.67
C THR A 133 14.92 21.59 -3.44
N ILE A 134 14.30 20.73 -4.26
CA ILE A 134 14.98 19.75 -5.12
C ILE A 134 15.17 20.40 -6.50
N TYR A 135 16.37 20.29 -7.07
CA TYR A 135 16.70 20.87 -8.37
C TYR A 135 17.79 20.06 -9.09
N ASP A 136 17.96 20.27 -10.39
CA ASP A 136 18.97 19.59 -11.22
C ASP A 136 20.40 19.92 -10.76
N GLU A 137 21.27 18.91 -10.61
CA GLU A 137 22.68 19.08 -10.23
C GLU A 137 23.46 19.97 -11.21
N LYS A 138 23.01 20.10 -12.46
CA LYS A 138 23.61 20.99 -13.46
C LYS A 138 23.51 22.47 -13.10
N LEU A 139 22.56 22.86 -12.24
CA LEU A 139 22.43 24.24 -11.80
C LEU A 139 23.46 24.55 -10.69
N SER A 140 24.25 25.60 -10.90
CA SER A 140 25.25 26.07 -9.93
C SER A 140 24.64 26.67 -8.67
N ASN A 141 23.41 27.20 -8.79
CA ASN A 141 22.68 27.87 -7.72
C ASN A 141 21.29 27.27 -7.55
N CYS A 142 20.79 27.26 -6.32
CA CYS A 142 19.41 26.88 -6.08
C CYS A 142 18.46 27.94 -6.67
N PRO A 143 17.51 27.59 -7.54
CA PRO A 143 16.57 28.55 -8.15
C PRO A 143 15.63 29.20 -7.14
N SER A 144 15.39 28.54 -5.99
CA SER A 144 14.47 29.03 -4.97
C SER A 144 15.09 30.02 -3.98
N CYS A 145 16.39 29.91 -3.68
CA CYS A 145 17.03 30.75 -2.67
C CYS A 145 18.36 31.39 -3.09
N GLY A 146 18.84 31.13 -4.30
CA GLY A 146 20.11 31.64 -4.82
C GLY A 146 21.37 31.06 -4.18
N ALA A 147 21.24 30.13 -3.22
CA ALA A 147 22.40 29.56 -2.54
C ALA A 147 23.27 28.73 -3.50
N LEU A 148 24.59 28.92 -3.39
CA LEU A 148 25.59 28.20 -4.17
C LEU A 148 25.64 26.72 -3.80
N ALA A 149 25.79 25.86 -4.82
CA ALA A 149 26.06 24.45 -4.62
C ALA A 149 27.36 24.26 -3.79
N VAL A 150 27.32 23.37 -2.79
CA VAL A 150 28.45 23.11 -1.85
C VAL A 150 29.79 22.87 -2.56
N LYS A 151 29.79 22.23 -3.73
CA LYS A 151 31.01 21.99 -4.54
C LYS A 151 31.70 23.31 -4.95
N GLN A 152 30.93 24.36 -5.25
CA GLN A 152 31.48 25.68 -5.58
C GLN A 152 31.98 26.45 -4.36
N LEU A 153 31.35 26.27 -3.19
CA LEU A 153 31.83 26.85 -1.93
C LEU A 153 33.20 26.30 -1.54
N VAL A 154 33.40 24.98 -1.65
CA VAL A 154 34.70 24.34 -1.36
C VAL A 154 35.78 24.87 -2.29
N LYS A 155 35.50 24.96 -3.60
CA LYS A 155 36.46 25.49 -4.59
C LYS A 155 36.87 26.93 -4.30
N ARG A 156 35.91 27.82 -3.98
CA ARG A 156 36.24 29.21 -3.60
C ARG A 156 37.11 29.28 -2.33
N CYS A 157 36.86 28.40 -1.36
CA CYS A 157 37.68 28.35 -0.15
C CYS A 157 39.10 27.85 -0.45
N THR A 158 39.27 26.81 -1.28
CA THR A 158 40.59 26.30 -1.65
C THR A 158 41.38 27.34 -2.46
N ASP A 159 40.76 27.97 -3.46
CA ASP A 159 41.42 28.99 -4.30
C ASP A 159 41.86 30.21 -3.46
N ARG A 160 41.07 30.58 -2.44
CA ARG A 160 41.42 31.66 -1.51
C ARG A 160 42.59 31.29 -0.59
N LEU A 161 42.63 30.05 -0.10
CA LEU A 161 43.74 29.55 0.73
C LEU A 161 45.05 29.46 -0.07
N GLU A 162 45.00 29.02 -1.33
CA GLU A 162 46.17 28.99 -2.22
C GLU A 162 46.70 30.39 -2.53
N ASN A 163 45.82 31.36 -2.76
CA ASN A 163 46.22 32.76 -2.95
C ASN A 163 46.86 33.37 -1.69
N ILE A 164 46.39 33.02 -0.50
CA ILE A 164 47.02 33.46 0.75
C ILE A 164 48.43 32.86 0.89
N LYS A 165 48.61 31.56 0.58
CA LYS A 165 49.94 30.92 0.62
C LYS A 165 50.94 31.55 -0.35
N LYS A 166 50.50 31.94 -1.55
CA LYS A 166 51.38 32.59 -2.54
C LYS A 166 51.88 33.97 -2.09
N ARG A 167 51.03 34.75 -1.43
CA ARG A 167 51.38 36.10 -0.94
C ARG A 167 52.24 36.11 0.33
N GLY A 168 52.36 34.97 1.02
CA GLY A 168 53.18 34.84 2.24
C GLY A 168 54.63 34.41 2.01
N ASN A 169 55.01 34.12 0.75
CA ASN A 169 56.34 33.66 0.37
C ASN A 169 57.09 34.67 -0.54
N GLU A 170 56.54 35.87 -0.74
CA GLU A 170 57.21 37.05 -1.31
C GLU A 170 57.67 37.97 -0.18
#